data_AF-A0A6S7LQG8-F1
#
_entry.id   AF-A0A6S7LQG8-F1
#
_cell.length_a   1.000
_cell.length_b   1.000
_cell.length_c   1.000
_cell.angle_alpha   90.00
_cell.angle_beta   90.00
_cell.angle_gamma   90.00
#
_symmetry.space_group_name_H-M   'P 1'
#
loop_
_entity.id
_entity.type
_entity.pdbx_description
1 polymer ?
#
loop_
_entity_poly.entity_id
_entity_poly.type
_entity_poly.pdbx_seq_one_letter_code
_entity_poly.pdbx_strand_id
1 'polypeptide(L)'
;MTTRAIHLEVAPSRETDDFINVLRQFIARRGTPKEIRTDCGTNFRGADKELKSATKAWSEDRLEDQLSQRGIDWIFHPPNAPHFSGVWERLIRETKRALKAIFVA
;
A
#
# COMPACT_ATOMS: atom_id res chain seq x y z
N MET A 1 -11.85 -13.58 11.17
CA MET A 1 -12.09 -14.01 9.78
C MET A 1 -11.15 -13.22 8.88
N THR A 2 -10.26 -13.89 8.14
CA THR A 2 -9.30 -13.22 7.24
C THR A 2 -9.81 -13.35 5.81
N THR A 3 -10.26 -12.25 5.22
CA THR A 3 -10.77 -12.21 3.83
C THR A 3 -9.66 -11.81 2.86
N ARG A 4 -9.64 -12.39 1.65
CA ARG A 4 -8.72 -12.00 0.55
C ARG A 4 -9.40 -11.06 -0.44
N ALA A 5 -9.97 -9.97 0.05
CA ALA A 5 -10.61 -8.97 -0.80
C ALA A 5 -9.55 -8.25 -1.66
N ILE A 6 -9.91 -7.97 -2.91
CA ILE A 6 -9.03 -7.28 -3.87
C ILE A 6 -9.61 -5.90 -4.13
N HIS A 7 -8.77 -4.87 -4.05
CA HIS A 7 -9.07 -3.50 -4.45
C HIS A 7 -8.18 -3.14 -5.64
N LEU A 8 -8.78 -2.65 -6.72
CA LEU A 8 -8.07 -2.27 -7.94
C LEU A 8 -8.23 -0.78 -8.17
N GLU A 9 -7.10 -0.10 -8.33
CA GLU A 9 -7.03 1.30 -8.74
C GLU A 9 -6.00 1.46 -9.85
N VAL A 10 -6.28 2.39 -10.76
CA VAL A 10 -5.39 2.71 -11.88
C VAL A 10 -4.49 3.86 -11.43
N ALA A 11 -3.18 3.62 -11.41
CA ALA A 11 -2.18 4.65 -11.23
C ALA A 11 -1.72 5.18 -12.60
N PRO A 12 -1.53 6.50 -12.79
CA PRO A 12 -1.01 7.07 -14.04
C PRO A 12 0.40 6.59 -14.38
N SER A 13 1.25 6.41 -13.37
CA SER A 13 2.61 5.90 -13.52
C SER A 13 3.02 5.01 -12.35
N ARG A 14 4.29 4.56 -12.36
CA ARG A 14 4.92 3.82 -11.26
C ARG A 14 5.70 4.72 -10.30
N GLU A 15 5.55 6.04 -10.40
CA GLU A 15 6.21 6.99 -9.53
C GLU A 15 5.62 7.01 -8.12
N THR A 16 6.38 7.53 -7.17
CA THR A 16 6.01 7.60 -5.75
C THR A 16 4.73 8.42 -5.54
N ASP A 17 4.63 9.59 -6.15
CA ASP A 17 3.51 10.53 -5.96
C ASP A 17 2.17 9.92 -6.41
N ASP A 18 2.18 9.25 -7.56
CA ASP A 18 1.01 8.55 -8.08
C ASP A 18 0.56 7.42 -7.15
N PHE A 19 1.53 6.68 -6.59
CA PHE A 19 1.23 5.64 -5.61
C PHE A 19 0.68 6.23 -4.30
N ILE A 20 1.20 7.35 -3.80
CA ILE A 20 0.67 8.04 -2.62
C ILE A 20 -0.78 8.48 -2.86
N ASN A 21 -1.08 9.01 -4.04
CA ASN A 21 -2.44 9.40 -4.40
C ASN A 21 -3.41 8.21 -4.41
N VAL A 22 -3.00 7.08 -4.99
CA VAL A 22 -3.76 5.82 -4.94
C VAL A 22 -3.94 5.33 -3.50
N LEU A 23 -2.89 5.37 -2.68
CA LEU A 23 -2.99 4.96 -1.27
C LEU A 23 -3.96 5.85 -0.47
N ARG A 24 -3.96 7.17 -0.72
CA ARG A 24 -4.92 8.10 -0.11
C ARG A 24 -6.36 7.77 -0.51
N GLN A 25 -6.61 7.46 -1.78
CA GLN A 25 -7.94 7.05 -2.26
C GLN A 25 -8.39 5.73 -1.62
N PHE A 26 -7.49 4.75 -1.52
CA PHE A 26 -7.75 3.50 -0.81
C PHE A 26 -8.13 3.77 0.66
N ILE A 27 -7.35 4.57 1.38
CA ILE A 27 -7.62 4.92 2.79
C ILE A 27 -8.96 5.65 2.93
N ALA A 28 -9.27 6.59 2.04
CA ALA A 28 -10.54 7.31 2.07
C ALA A 28 -11.75 6.38 1.88
N ARG A 29 -11.61 5.32 1.08
CA ARG A 29 -12.69 4.36 0.77
C ARG A 29 -12.79 3.18 1.73
N ARG A 30 -11.66 2.70 2.25
CA ARG A 30 -11.55 1.44 3.02
C ARG A 30 -11.10 1.65 4.47
N GLY A 31 -10.73 2.87 4.84
CA GLY A 31 -10.13 3.21 6.11
C GLY A 31 -8.62 2.99 6.13
N THR A 32 -7.97 3.53 7.16
CA THR A 32 -6.51 3.43 7.32
C THR A 32 -6.10 1.99 7.65
N PRO A 33 -5.22 1.36 6.84
CA PRO A 33 -4.73 0.02 7.16
C PRO A 33 -3.83 0.08 8.39
N LYS A 34 -3.81 -1.00 9.17
CA LYS A 34 -2.88 -1.14 10.30
C LYS A 34 -1.48 -1.53 9.86
N GLU A 35 -1.38 -2.34 8.80
CA GLU A 35 -0.14 -2.90 8.27
C GLU A 35 -0.19 -2.88 6.73
N ILE A 36 0.91 -2.51 6.09
CA ILE A 36 1.12 -2.61 4.64
C ILE A 36 2.35 -3.46 4.38
N ARG A 37 2.23 -4.43 3.46
CA ARG A 37 3.32 -5.29 3.02
C ARG A 37 3.61 -5.03 1.55
N THR A 38 4.84 -4.66 1.22
CA THR A 38 5.27 -4.43 -0.17
C THR A 38 6.60 -5.11 -0.48
N ASP A 39 6.91 -5.23 -1.77
CA ASP A 39 8.28 -5.47 -2.19
C ASP A 39 9.16 -4.22 -1.97
N CYS A 40 10.46 -4.38 -2.22
CA CYS A 40 11.47 -3.33 -2.06
C CYS A 40 11.47 -2.28 -3.19
N GLY A 41 10.39 -2.17 -3.98
CA GLY A 41 10.24 -1.20 -5.06
C GLY A 41 10.49 0.24 -4.60
N THR A 42 11.12 1.03 -5.46
CA THR A 42 11.55 2.40 -5.16
C THR A 42 10.38 3.33 -4.85
N ASN A 43 9.25 3.14 -5.54
CA ASN A 43 7.99 3.85 -5.31
C ASN A 43 7.43 3.61 -3.89
N PHE A 44 7.48 2.36 -3.41
CA PHE A 44 7.01 2.02 -2.06
C PHE A 44 7.97 2.55 -0.98
N ARG A 45 9.29 2.48 -1.21
CA ARG A 45 10.28 3.07 -0.30
C ARG A 45 10.17 4.59 -0.24
N GLY A 46 9.94 5.24 -1.38
CA GLY A 46 9.67 6.68 -1.44
C GLY A 46 8.44 7.05 -0.63
N ALA A 47 7.35 6.33 -0.80
CA ALA A 47 6.09 6.60 -0.10
C ALA A 47 6.18 6.35 1.41
N ASP A 48 6.84 5.27 1.85
CA ASP A 48 7.09 5.02 3.27
C ASP A 48 7.91 6.15 3.90
N LYS A 49 8.95 6.63 3.20
CA LYS A 49 9.78 7.75 3.65
C LYS A 49 8.96 9.04 3.75
N GLU A 50 8.18 9.36 2.73
CA GLU A 50 7.36 10.57 2.70
C GLU A 50 6.30 10.54 3.81
N LEU A 51 5.60 9.42 3.98
CA LEU A 51 4.59 9.25 5.03
C LEU A 51 5.18 9.40 6.43
N LYS A 52 6.37 8.83 6.68
CA LYS A 52 7.11 9.01 7.94
C LYS A 52 7.54 10.45 8.15
N SER A 53 8.04 11.14 7.12
CA SER A 53 8.41 12.55 7.22
C SER A 53 7.22 13.46 7.51
N ALA A 54 6.07 13.22 6.87
CA ALA A 54 4.84 13.96 7.13
C ALA A 54 4.36 13.73 8.56
N THR A 55 4.35 12.47 9.03
CA THR A 55 3.98 12.16 10.42
C THR A 55 4.89 12.86 11.43
N LYS A 56 6.21 12.89 11.17
CA LYS A 56 7.19 13.54 12.04
C LYS A 56 7.01 15.06 12.09
N ALA A 57 6.85 15.72 10.93
CA ALA A 57 6.62 17.16 10.85
C ALA A 57 5.34 17.56 11.60
N TRP A 58 4.27 16.76 11.49
CA TRP A 58 3.04 16.98 12.24
C TRP A 58 3.17 16.74 13.75
N SER A 59 4.06 15.84 14.18
CA SER A 59 4.30 15.54 15.60
C SER A 59 5.15 16.59 16.31
N GLU A 60 6.07 17.25 15.60
CA GLU A 60 6.93 18.30 16.18
C GLU A 60 6.13 19.58 16.51
N ASP A 61 5.03 19.85 15.80
CA ASP A 61 4.16 21.01 16.02
C ASP A 61 3.13 20.84 17.17
N ARG A 62 2.97 19.63 17.72
CA ARG A 62 2.04 19.36 18.82
C ARG A 62 2.69 18.47 19.87
N LEU A 63 3.37 19.15 20.81
CA LEU A 63 3.74 18.63 22.12
C LEU A 63 2.59 17.81 22.71
N GLU A 64 2.89 16.56 23.04
CA GLU A 64 2.18 15.68 23.97
C GLU A 64 0.73 16.08 24.25
N ASP A 65 -0.23 15.50 23.53
CA ASP A 65 -1.39 14.94 24.20
C ASP A 65 -2.39 14.34 23.20
N GLN A 66 -2.83 13.14 23.56
CA GLN A 66 -4.04 12.47 23.07
C GLN A 66 -3.94 11.76 21.72
N LEU A 67 -4.10 10.42 21.80
CA LEU A 67 -4.69 9.57 20.76
C LEU A 67 -3.76 9.09 19.64
N SER A 68 -3.01 8.04 19.93
CA SER A 68 -3.09 6.81 19.12
C SER A 68 -3.03 6.98 17.58
N GLN A 69 -2.11 7.80 17.04
CA GLN A 69 -1.77 7.70 15.63
C GLN A 69 -1.03 6.38 15.44
N ARG A 70 -1.80 5.30 15.28
CA ARG A 70 -1.31 4.02 14.78
C ARG A 70 -0.77 4.30 13.38
N GLY A 71 0.51 4.64 13.31
CA GLY A 71 1.25 4.69 12.07
C GLY A 71 1.03 3.38 11.33
N ILE A 72 0.87 3.47 10.02
CA ILE A 72 0.79 2.28 9.18
C ILE A 72 2.11 1.52 9.37
N ASP A 73 2.05 0.28 9.86
CA ASP A 73 3.23 -0.56 9.96
C ASP A 73 3.63 -1.03 8.56
N TRP A 74 4.72 -0.47 8.04
CA TRP A 74 5.18 -0.75 6.68
C TRP A 74 6.28 -1.80 6.69
N ILE A 75 5.96 -2.98 6.16
CA ILE A 75 6.85 -4.13 6.12
C ILE A 75 7.34 -4.35 4.69
N PHE A 76 8.65 -4.25 4.52
CA PHE A 76 9.33 -4.60 3.27
C PHE A 76 9.85 -6.03 3.36
N HIS A 77 9.47 -6.88 2.41
CA HIS A 77 10.02 -8.24 2.37
C HIS A 77 11.51 -8.22 2.05
N PRO A 78 12.32 -9.12 2.65
CA PRO A 78 13.73 -9.22 2.34
C PRO A 78 13.95 -9.45 0.84
N PRO A 79 14.97 -8.83 0.22
CA PRO A 79 15.35 -9.16 -1.14
C PRO A 79 15.63 -10.66 -1.23
N ASN A 80 15.05 -11.34 -2.23
CA ASN A 80 15.14 -12.79 -2.46
C ASN A 80 14.32 -13.70 -1.52
N ALA A 81 13.19 -13.23 -0.99
CA ALA A 81 12.26 -14.07 -0.23
C ALA A 81 10.95 -14.38 -1.02
N PRO A 82 11.01 -15.15 -2.13
CA PRO A 82 9.87 -15.40 -3.03
C PRO A 82 8.71 -16.15 -2.37
N HIS A 83 8.97 -16.86 -1.27
CA HIS A 83 7.90 -17.55 -0.55
C HIS A 83 6.89 -16.57 0.09
N PHE A 84 7.30 -15.32 0.36
CA PHE A 84 6.37 -14.33 0.89
C PHE A 84 5.38 -13.88 -0.20
N SER A 85 5.77 -13.89 -1.49
CA SER A 85 4.96 -13.30 -2.57
C SER A 85 3.91 -14.15 -3.24
N GLY A 86 3.92 -15.46 -3.01
CA GLY A 86 3.04 -16.39 -3.74
C GLY A 86 1.54 -16.09 -3.58
N VAL A 87 1.09 -15.55 -2.44
CA VAL A 87 -0.34 -15.26 -2.21
C VAL A 87 -0.80 -14.10 -3.09
N TRP A 88 -0.12 -12.96 -3.07
CA TRP A 88 -0.53 -11.82 -3.89
C TRP A 88 -0.24 -12.03 -5.37
N GLU A 89 0.84 -12.74 -5.74
CA GLU A 89 1.09 -13.11 -7.13
C GLU A 89 -0.05 -13.95 -7.72
N ARG A 90 -0.58 -14.90 -6.94
CA ARG A 90 -1.76 -15.66 -7.33
C ARG A 90 -2.97 -14.76 -7.53
N LEU A 91 -3.25 -13.85 -6.59
CA LEU A 91 -4.38 -12.92 -6.70
C LEU A 91 -4.23 -11.98 -7.92
N ILE A 92 -3.01 -11.50 -8.21
CA ILE A 92 -2.71 -10.70 -9.40
C ILE A 92 -2.99 -11.51 -10.66
N ARG A 93 -2.56 -12.77 -10.72
CA ARG A 93 -2.82 -13.66 -11.87
C ARG A 93 -4.31 -13.87 -12.10
N GLU A 94 -5.07 -14.19 -11.06
CA GLU A 94 -6.53 -14.40 -11.19
C GLU A 94 -7.23 -13.11 -11.61
N THR A 95 -6.81 -11.96 -11.07
CA THR A 95 -7.34 -10.65 -11.47
C THR A 95 -7.08 -10.36 -12.95
N LYS A 96 -5.84 -10.55 -13.43
CA LYS A 96 -5.48 -10.36 -14.85
C LYS A 96 -6.31 -11.26 -15.76
N ARG A 97 -6.55 -12.51 -15.36
CA ARG A 97 -7.40 -13.45 -16.11
C ARG A 97 -8.84 -12.95 -16.21
N ALA A 98 -9.41 -12.47 -15.10
CA ALA A 98 -10.77 -11.92 -15.08
C ALA A 98 -10.89 -10.66 -15.96
N LEU A 99 -9.93 -9.72 -15.85
CA LEU A 99 -9.90 -8.52 -16.68
C LEU A 99 -9.79 -8.87 -18.17
N LYS A 100 -8.92 -9.83 -18.53
CA LYS A 100 -8.77 -10.27 -19.92
C LYS A 100 -10.08 -10.84 -20.48
N ALA A 101 -10.83 -11.61 -19.69
CA ALA A 101 -12.10 -12.16 -20.10
C ALA A 101 -13.19 -11.09 -20.32
N ILE A 102 -13.12 -9.97 -19.61
CA ILE A 102 -14.08 -8.87 -19.73
C ILE A 102 -13.73 -7.92 -20.89
N PHE A 103 -12.45 -7.57 -21.04
CA PHE A 103 -11.99 -6.53 -21.97
C PHE A 103 -11.48 -7.04 -23.32
N VAL A 104 -11.27 -8.35 -23.47
CA VAL A 104 -10.81 -8.99 -24.72
C VAL A 104 -11.87 -9.95 -25.26
N ALA A 105 -13.14 -9.69 -24.91
CA ALA A 105 -14.31 -10.35 -25.50
C ALA A 105 -14.69 -9.69 -26.83
#